data_AF-A0A495IZT5-F1
#
_entry.id   AF-A0A495IZT5-F1
#
_cell.length_a   1.000
_cell.length_b   1.000
_cell.length_c   1.000
_cell.angle_alpha   90.00
_cell.angle_beta   90.00
_cell.angle_gamma   90.00
#
_symmetry.space_group_name_H-M   'P 1'
#
loop_
_entity.id
_entity.type
_entity.pdbx_description
1 polymer ?
#
loop_
_entity_poly.entity_id
_entity_poly.type
_entity_poly.pdbx_seq_one_letter_code
_entity_poly.pdbx_strand_id
1 'polypeptide(L)'
;MAHEMIYGAAWKDLIVYPSFVNDSYSSNVAIHPNIVHDHLQFIKVIKFRVDELTSLGIKYSIGRVGEMHQGNMYWRPAKGEELDFSLLPM
;
A
#
# COMPACT_ATOMS: atom_id res chain seq x y z
N MET A 1 4.55 -14.48 -14.24
CA MET A 1 3.17 -14.80 -13.82
C MET A 1 2.29 -13.55 -13.71
N ALA A 2 2.34 -12.73 -12.66
CA ALA A 2 1.41 -11.58 -12.54
C ALA A 2 1.56 -10.52 -13.66
N HIS A 3 2.80 -10.16 -14.01
CA HIS A 3 3.12 -9.28 -15.14
C HIS A 3 2.47 -9.75 -16.46
N GLU A 4 2.58 -11.04 -16.80
CA GLU A 4 2.05 -11.59 -18.05
C GLU A 4 0.52 -11.64 -18.07
N MET A 5 -0.12 -11.70 -16.89
CA MET A 5 -1.58 -11.70 -16.78
C MET A 5 -2.18 -10.28 -16.82
N ILE A 6 -1.42 -9.26 -16.41
CA ILE A 6 -1.84 -7.85 -16.52
C ILE A 6 -1.69 -7.37 -17.96
N TYR A 7 -0.58 -7.72 -18.62
CA TYR A 7 -0.26 -7.24 -19.97
C TYR A 7 -0.56 -8.27 -21.07
N GLY A 8 -1.14 -9.42 -20.73
CA GLY A 8 -1.47 -10.50 -21.65
C GLY A 8 -2.83 -10.35 -22.34
N ALA A 9 -3.18 -11.34 -23.15
CA ALA A 9 -4.42 -11.34 -23.95
C ALA A 9 -5.71 -11.35 -23.09
N ALA A 10 -5.63 -11.79 -21.85
CA ALA A 10 -6.72 -11.68 -20.89
C ALA A 10 -6.58 -10.35 -20.13
N TRP A 11 -7.27 -9.31 -20.58
CA TRP A 11 -7.33 -8.01 -19.90
C TRP A 11 -7.98 -8.20 -18.53
N LYS A 12 -7.15 -8.36 -17.49
CA LYS A 12 -7.59 -8.49 -16.10
C LYS A 12 -7.27 -7.19 -15.37
N ASP A 13 -8.31 -6.54 -14.89
CA ASP A 13 -8.24 -5.27 -14.16
C ASP A 13 -7.56 -5.40 -12.80
N LEU A 14 -7.74 -6.56 -12.15
CA LEU A 14 -7.21 -6.88 -10.84
C LEU A 14 -6.84 -8.36 -10.75
N ILE A 15 -5.72 -8.64 -10.09
CA ILE A 15 -5.20 -9.99 -9.85
C ILE A 15 -4.83 -10.11 -8.38
N VAL A 16 -5.40 -11.10 -7.71
CA VAL A 16 -4.99 -11.51 -6.35
C VAL A 16 -4.11 -12.74 -6.49
N TYR A 17 -2.93 -12.71 -5.87
CA TYR A 17 -1.96 -13.81 -5.94
C TYR A 17 -1.30 -14.03 -4.56
N PRO A 18 -0.86 -15.26 -4.26
CA PRO A 18 -0.29 -15.57 -2.95
C PRO A 18 0.97 -14.74 -2.69
N SER A 19 1.17 -14.36 -1.43
CA SER A 19 2.46 -13.84 -0.99
C SER A 19 3.45 -15.00 -0.89
N PHE A 20 4.61 -14.88 -1.54
CA PHE A 20 5.67 -15.90 -1.47
C PHE A 20 6.49 -15.82 -0.17
N VAL A 21 6.40 -14.69 0.55
CA VAL A 21 7.28 -14.36 1.69
C VAL A 21 6.65 -14.74 3.03
N ASN A 22 5.33 -14.96 3.08
CA ASN A 22 4.61 -15.18 4.33
C ASN A 22 3.73 -16.43 4.24
N ASP A 23 3.89 -17.35 5.20
CA ASP A 23 3.06 -18.56 5.34
C ASP A 23 1.67 -18.27 5.95
N SER A 24 1.37 -16.99 6.23
CA SER A 24 0.07 -16.54 6.74
C SER A 24 -0.96 -16.32 5.62
N TYR A 25 -2.23 -16.09 5.99
CA TYR A 25 -3.33 -15.72 5.08
C TYR A 25 -3.18 -14.28 4.55
N SER A 26 -2.07 -14.02 3.85
CA SER A 26 -1.81 -12.75 3.17
C SER A 26 -1.78 -12.96 1.65
N SER A 27 -2.24 -11.96 0.90
CA SER A 27 -2.24 -11.99 -0.55
C SER A 27 -1.73 -10.67 -1.10
N ASN A 28 -0.99 -10.75 -2.20
CA ASN A 28 -0.63 -9.59 -2.97
C ASN A 28 -1.75 -9.27 -3.97
N VAL A 29 -1.88 -7.99 -4.30
CA VAL A 29 -2.80 -7.52 -5.33
C VAL A 29 -1.99 -6.78 -6.39
N ALA A 30 -2.26 -7.09 -7.65
CA ALA A 30 -1.80 -6.30 -8.77
C ALA A 30 -3.00 -5.71 -9.51
N ILE A 31 -2.89 -4.43 -9.87
CA ILE A 31 -3.96 -3.65 -10.50
C ILE A 31 -3.44 -3.16 -11.85
N HIS A 32 -4.24 -3.30 -12.89
CA HIS A 32 -3.87 -2.83 -14.21
C HIS A 32 -3.71 -1.29 -14.22
N PRO A 33 -2.64 -0.71 -14.82
CA PRO A 33 -2.40 0.73 -14.77
C PRO A 33 -3.54 1.61 -15.31
N ASN A 34 -4.24 1.16 -16.37
CA ASN A 34 -5.40 1.89 -16.89
C ASN A 34 -6.52 2.00 -15.84
N ILE A 35 -6.75 0.94 -15.07
CA ILE A 35 -7.74 0.96 -13.98
C ILE A 35 -7.30 1.90 -12.87
N VAL A 36 -6.00 1.94 -12.57
CA VAL A 36 -5.44 2.93 -11.64
C VAL A 36 -5.70 4.36 -12.15
N HIS A 37 -5.52 4.60 -13.44
CA HIS A 37 -5.71 5.92 -14.05
C HIS A 37 -7.19 6.34 -14.09
N ASP A 38 -8.08 5.44 -14.50
CA ASP A 38 -9.47 5.74 -14.83
C ASP A 38 -10.40 5.65 -13.60
N HIS A 39 -10.04 4.85 -12.59
CA HIS A 39 -10.96 4.46 -11.52
C HIS A 39 -10.41 4.59 -10.11
N LEU A 40 -9.10 4.82 -9.92
CA LEU A 40 -8.53 5.00 -8.58
C LEU A 40 -8.11 6.44 -8.34
N GLN A 41 -8.35 6.90 -7.12
CA GLN A 41 -7.90 8.20 -6.66
C GLN A 41 -6.83 8.02 -5.59
N PHE A 42 -5.66 8.62 -5.83
CA PHE A 42 -4.64 8.74 -4.79
C PHE A 42 -5.12 9.74 -3.73
N ILE A 43 -5.32 9.26 -2.49
CA ILE A 43 -5.76 10.08 -1.37
C ILE A 43 -4.57 10.63 -0.60
N LYS A 44 -3.69 9.75 -0.12
CA LYS A 44 -2.53 10.13 0.71
C LYS A 44 -1.42 9.07 0.68
N VAL A 45 -0.20 9.49 1.03
CA VAL A 45 0.95 8.63 1.31
C VAL A 45 1.43 8.87 2.74
N ILE A 46 1.73 7.79 3.46
CA ILE A 46 2.25 7.87 4.83
C ILE A 46 3.69 7.40 4.82
N LYS A 47 4.62 8.27 5.22
CA LYS A 47 6.01 7.86 5.47
C LYS A 47 6.08 7.21 6.85
N PHE A 48 6.66 6.03 6.92
CA PHE A 48 6.98 5.37 8.18
C PHE A 48 8.39 4.79 8.13
N ARG A 49 8.97 4.56 9.29
CA ARG A 49 10.27 3.91 9.46
C ARG A 49 10.10 2.78 10.48
N VAL A 50 10.66 1.63 10.17
CA VAL A 50 10.82 0.55 11.15
C VAL A 50 11.97 0.93 12.06
N ASP A 51 11.68 1.12 13.35
CA ASP A 51 12.67 1.52 14.34
C ASP A 51 13.32 0.28 14.98
N GLU A 52 12.52 -0.74 15.27
CA GLU A 52 12.98 -1.94 15.96
C GLU A 52 12.14 -3.16 15.54
N LEU A 53 12.82 -4.29 15.35
CA LEU A 53 12.21 -5.60 15.17
C LEU A 53 12.43 -6.39 16.46
N THR A 54 11.36 -6.72 17.16
CA THR A 54 11.40 -7.51 18.40
C THR A 54 10.69 -8.85 18.20
N SER A 55 10.91 -9.80 19.12
CA SER A 55 10.16 -11.07 19.13
C SER A 55 8.66 -10.90 19.36
N LEU A 56 8.21 -9.73 19.83
CA LEU A 56 6.82 -9.41 20.11
C LEU A 56 6.15 -8.56 19.01
N GLY A 57 6.91 -8.13 18.00
CA GLY A 57 6.38 -7.34 16.88
C GLY A 57 7.34 -6.26 16.37
N ILE A 58 6.80 -5.43 15.49
CA ILE A 58 7.51 -4.34 14.80
C ILE A 58 7.20 -3.02 15.49
N LYS A 59 8.23 -2.31 15.96
CA LYS A 59 8.09 -0.90 16.34
C LYS A 59 8.39 -0.02 15.15
N TYR A 60 7.54 0.96 14.92
CA TYR A 60 7.67 1.89 13.81
C TYR A 60 7.39 3.32 14.27
N SER A 61 8.00 4.28 13.57
CA SER A 61 7.74 5.70 13.71
C SER A 61 7.09 6.23 12.44
N ILE A 62 6.08 7.08 12.61
CA ILE A 62 5.38 7.72 11.50
C ILE A 62 6.00 9.09 11.29
N GLY A 63 6.37 9.36 10.04
CA GLY A 63 6.92 10.63 9.61
C GLY A 63 5.83 11.58 9.14
N ARG A 64 6.00 12.11 7.92
CA ARG A 64 5.05 13.05 7.30
C ARG A 64 4.03 12.31 6.45
N VAL A 65 2.82 12.86 6.42
CA VAL A 65 1.74 12.44 5.52
C VAL A 65 1.77 13.37 4.29
N GLY A 66 1.79 12.78 3.10
CA GLY A 66 1.73 13.48 1.84
C GLY A 66 0.32 13.41 1.26
N GLU A 67 -0.23 14.56 0.89
CA GLU A 67 -1.55 14.68 0.25
C GLU A 67 -1.42 15.47 -1.05
N MET A 68 -2.22 15.12 -2.06
CA MET A 68 -2.21 15.85 -3.33
C MET A 68 -3.07 17.11 -3.21
N HIS A 69 -2.46 18.27 -3.41
CA HIS A 69 -3.12 19.56 -3.51
C HIS A 69 -2.75 20.21 -4.83
N GLN A 70 -3.75 20.42 -5.70
CA GLN A 70 -3.57 21.07 -7.01
C GLN A 70 -2.43 20.44 -7.85
N GLY A 71 -2.36 19.11 -7.88
CA GLY A 71 -1.31 18.38 -8.62
C GLY A 71 0.05 18.33 -7.94
N ASN A 72 0.24 19.00 -6.80
CA ASN A 72 1.47 18.97 -6.02
C ASN A 72 1.31 18.15 -4.75
N MET A 73 2.38 17.47 -4.33
CA MET A 73 2.38 16.74 -3.08
C MET A 73 2.74 17.66 -1.91
N TYR A 74 1.79 17.89 -1.01
CA TYR A 74 2.00 18.65 0.22
C TYR A 74 2.26 17.71 1.39
N TRP A 75 3.35 17.95 2.11
CA TRP A 75 3.73 17.13 3.26
C TRP A 75 3.33 17.82 4.56
N ARG A 76 2.64 17.12 5.45
CA ARG A 76 2.23 17.62 6.77
C ARG A 76 2.59 16.64 7.90
N PRO A 77 2.64 17.11 9.16
CA PRO A 77 2.64 16.20 10.31
C PRO A 77 1.42 15.27 10.25
N ALA A 78 1.60 14.04 10.70
CA ALA A 78 0.52 13.06 10.79
C ALA A 78 -0.48 13.46 11.91
N LYS A 79 -1.77 13.20 11.68
CA LYS A 79 -2.82 13.40 12.69
C LYS A 79 -3.08 12.08 13.43
N GLY A 80 -3.51 12.15 14.69
CA GLY A 80 -3.64 10.99 15.59
C GLY A 80 -4.42 9.80 15.01
N GLU A 81 -5.53 10.04 14.31
CA GLU A 81 -6.39 9.01 13.71
C GLU A 81 -5.76 8.31 12.49
N GLU A 82 -4.71 8.87 11.91
CA GLU A 82 -4.01 8.29 10.75
C GLU A 82 -2.90 7.31 11.14
N LEU A 83 -2.70 7.13 12.46
CA LEU A 83 -1.59 6.40 13.04
C LEU A 83 -1.95 4.97 13.45
N ASP A 84 -3.19 4.53 13.23
CA ASP A 84 -3.65 3.22 13.70
C ASP A 84 -3.44 2.12 12.65
N PHE A 85 -2.24 1.54 12.66
CA PHE A 85 -1.94 0.34 11.89
C PHE A 85 -2.36 -0.96 12.60
N SER A 86 -2.98 -0.91 13.79
CA SER A 86 -3.53 -2.11 14.42
C SER A 86 -4.71 -2.71 13.64
N LEU A 87 -5.26 -1.91 12.70
CA LEU A 87 -6.26 -2.32 11.72
C LEU A 87 -5.68 -3.08 10.52
N LEU A 88 -4.35 -3.09 10.35
CA LEU A 88 -3.71 -3.94 9.34
C LEU A 88 -3.56 -5.35 9.92
N PRO A 89 -4.11 -6.39 9.27
CA PRO A 89 -3.87 -7.76 9.71
C PRO A 89 -2.36 -8.05 9.60
N MET A 90 -1.74 -8.39 10.73
CA MET A 90 -0.38 -8.94 10.78
C MET A 90 -0.38 -10.40 10.36
#